data_AF-V2XUX3-F1
#
_entry.id   AF-V2XUX3-F1
#
_cell.length_a   1.000
_cell.length_b   1.000
_cell.length_c   1.000
_cell.angle_alpha   90.00
_cell.angle_beta   90.00
_cell.angle_gamma   90.00
#
_symmetry.space_group_name_H-M   'P 1'
#
loop_
_entity.id
_entity.type
_entity.pdbx_description
1 polymer ?
#
loop_
_entity_poly.entity_id
_entity_poly.type
_entity_poly.pdbx_seq_one_letter_code
_entity_poly.pdbx_strand_id
1 'polypeptide(L)'
;MHIYSDFNVGTETIRIKALIDSRAGGKFMSWEMALKLGLLQNKLLSPIQVFNVDGTPNKTAWITHLVIASYHIGQKRIMDEFLLSGLGREEIILGLPWLWKYNLLVDWISGEVMFRPQRYITIPRFTSILDWEAPEELI
;
A
#
# COMPACT_ATOMS: atom_id res chain seq x y z
N MET A 1 2.08 8.11 11.00
CA MET A 1 1.12 8.96 10.27
C MET A 1 0.01 8.07 9.75
N HIS A 2 -1.21 8.55 9.59
CA HIS A 2 -2.30 7.76 9.04
C HIS A 2 -2.84 8.38 7.76
N ILE A 3 -3.30 7.52 6.85
CA ILE A 3 -4.02 7.91 5.64
C ILE A 3 -5.36 7.17 5.58
N TYR A 4 -6.30 7.67 4.79
CA TYR A 4 -7.58 7.01 4.58
C TYR A 4 -7.54 6.13 3.33
N SER A 5 -8.05 4.91 3.47
CA SER A 5 -8.27 3.96 2.41
C SER A 5 -9.75 3.59 2.33
N ASP A 6 -10.32 3.67 1.13
CA ASP A 6 -11.74 3.45 0.89
C ASP A 6 -11.95 2.10 0.17
N PHE A 7 -12.67 1.19 0.83
CA PHE A 7 -12.98 -0.15 0.33
C PHE A 7 -14.44 -0.23 -0.07
N ASN A 8 -14.72 -0.74 -1.26
CA ASN A 8 -16.09 -0.94 -1.72
C ASN A 8 -16.55 -2.35 -1.38
N VAL A 9 -17.64 -2.46 -0.62
CA VAL A 9 -18.26 -3.72 -0.20
C VAL A 9 -19.73 -3.67 -0.64
N GLY A 10 -20.04 -4.35 -1.74
CA GLY A 10 -21.35 -4.22 -2.39
C GLY A 10 -21.59 -2.79 -2.85
N THR A 11 -22.64 -2.15 -2.33
CA THR A 11 -22.99 -0.75 -2.61
C THR A 11 -22.44 0.25 -1.60
N GLU A 12 -21.80 -0.24 -0.53
CA GLU A 12 -21.27 0.60 0.53
C GLU A 12 -19.77 0.84 0.35
N THR A 13 -19.29 2.00 0.79
CA THR A 13 -17.86 2.30 0.88
C THR A 13 -17.48 2.42 2.36
N ILE A 14 -16.55 1.57 2.79
CA ILE A 14 -16.00 1.57 4.13
C ILE A 14 -14.67 2.32 4.10
N ARG A 15 -14.63 3.47 4.77
CA ARG A 15 -13.41 4.26 4.96
C ARG A 15 -12.63 3.76 6.16
N ILE A 16 -11.38 3.36 5.94
CA ILE A 16 -10.50 2.79 6.95
C ILE A 16 -9.29 3.69 7.12
N LYS A 17 -8.85 3.88 8.37
CA LYS A 17 -7.63 4.60 8.69
C LYS A 17 -6.46 3.62 8.68
N ALA A 18 -5.54 3.79 7.74
CA ALA A 18 -4.35 2.96 7.60
C ALA A 18 -3.12 3.66 8.19
N LEU A 19 -2.35 2.96 9.01
CA LEU A 19 -1.09 3.47 9.55
C LEU A 19 0.01 3.33 8.50
N ILE A 20 0.69 4.43 8.18
CA ILE A 20 1.97 4.41 7.48
C ILE A 20 3.08 4.18 8.50
N ASP A 21 3.83 3.09 8.33
CA ASP A 21 4.93 2.71 9.20
C ASP A 21 6.13 2.18 8.39
N SER A 22 7.14 3.03 8.18
CA SER A 22 8.36 2.62 7.47
C SER A 22 9.19 1.58 8.22
N ARG A 23 8.90 1.30 9.50
CA ARG A 23 9.56 0.25 10.28
C ARG A 23 8.86 -1.10 10.15
N ALA A 24 7.65 -1.14 9.59
CA ALA A 24 6.94 -2.38 9.33
C ALA A 24 7.47 -3.05 8.05
N GLY A 25 7.89 -4.31 8.16
CA GLY A 25 8.45 -5.08 7.04
C GLY A 25 7.43 -5.59 6.01
N GLY A 26 6.14 -5.32 6.20
CA GLY A 26 5.06 -5.87 5.39
C GLY A 26 3.84 -4.96 5.29
N LYS A 27 2.89 -5.37 4.46
CA LYS A 27 1.53 -4.82 4.43
C LYS A 27 0.66 -5.72 5.28
N PHE A 28 0.01 -5.17 6.29
CA PHE A 28 -0.78 -5.95 7.22
C PHE A 28 -2.22 -5.46 7.28
N MET A 29 -3.15 -6.39 7.48
CA MET A 29 -4.55 -6.12 7.76
C MET A 29 -4.97 -6.96 8.98
N SER A 30 -5.82 -6.41 9.84
CA SER A 30 -6.40 -7.17 10.95
C SER A 30 -7.32 -8.28 10.44
N TRP A 31 -7.48 -9.32 11.24
CA TRP A 31 -8.40 -10.41 10.92
C TRP A 31 -9.85 -9.92 10.89
N GLU A 32 -10.20 -9.09 11.85
CA GLU A 32 -11.50 -8.47 12.03
C GLU A 32 -11.87 -7.64 10.80
N MET A 33 -10.93 -6.84 10.29
CA MET A 33 -11.17 -6.04 9.09
C MET A 33 -11.30 -6.89 7.83
N ALA A 34 -10.45 -7.89 7.66
CA ALA A 34 -10.55 -8.80 6.52
C ALA A 34 -11.90 -9.51 6.45
N LEU A 35 -12.43 -9.94 7.60
CA LEU A 35 -13.77 -10.53 7.71
C LEU A 35 -14.87 -9.50 7.44
N LYS A 36 -14.76 -8.30 8.04
CA LYS A 36 -15.73 -7.21 7.84
C LYS A 36 -15.85 -6.80 6.38
N LEU A 37 -14.75 -6.81 5.64
CA LEU A 37 -14.71 -6.51 4.22
C LEU A 37 -15.16 -7.68 3.33
N GLY A 38 -15.44 -8.86 3.91
CA GLY A 38 -15.82 -10.06 3.15
C GLY A 38 -14.73 -10.57 2.22
N LEU A 39 -13.45 -10.28 2.52
CA LEU A 39 -12.33 -10.71 1.69
C LEU A 39 -12.09 -12.21 1.86
N LEU A 40 -11.59 -12.87 0.81
CA LEU A 40 -11.20 -14.28 0.91
C LEU A 40 -9.84 -14.41 1.61
N GLN A 41 -9.81 -15.08 2.77
CA GLN A 41 -8.56 -15.36 3.49
C GLN A 41 -7.86 -16.57 2.87
N ASN A 42 -6.76 -16.32 2.16
CA ASN A 42 -5.96 -17.36 1.51
C ASN A 42 -4.86 -17.83 2.46
N LYS A 43 -4.77 -19.14 2.68
CA LYS A 43 -3.72 -19.73 3.50
C LYS A 43 -2.37 -19.64 2.78
N LEU A 44 -1.33 -19.21 3.50
CA LEU A 44 0.03 -19.21 3.01
C LEU A 44 0.54 -20.66 2.88
N LEU A 45 1.37 -20.90 1.85
CA LEU A 45 2.06 -22.18 1.69
C LEU A 45 3.02 -22.46 2.85
N SER A 46 3.69 -21.41 3.34
CA SER A 46 4.56 -21.47 4.51
C SER A 46 4.21 -20.34 5.47
N PRO A 47 3.92 -20.63 6.76
CA PRO A 47 3.73 -19.62 7.78
C PRO A 47 4.96 -18.72 7.93
N ILE A 48 4.73 -17.44 8.19
CA ILE A 48 5.78 -16.45 8.41
C ILE A 48 5.88 -16.15 9.90
N GLN A 49 7.05 -16.35 10.49
CA GLN A 49 7.30 -15.96 11.88
C GLN A 49 7.54 -14.45 11.95
N VAL A 50 6.87 -13.77 12.88
CA VAL A 50 7.00 -12.31 13.05
C VAL A 50 7.71 -11.99 14.35
N PHE A 51 8.73 -11.14 14.25
CA PHE A 51 9.47 -10.61 15.39
C PHE A 51 9.15 -9.14 15.59
N ASN A 52 9.10 -8.69 16.83
CA ASN A 52 9.13 -7.28 17.18
C ASN A 52 10.50 -6.69 16.82
N VAL A 53 10.60 -5.35 16.76
CA VAL A 53 11.85 -4.62 16.47
C VAL A 53 12.95 -4.94 17.48
N ASP A 54 12.59 -5.29 18.72
CA ASP A 54 13.52 -5.71 19.78
C ASP A 54 13.94 -7.20 19.69
N GLY A 55 13.50 -7.91 18.64
CA GLY A 55 13.77 -9.33 18.42
C GLY A 55 12.90 -10.29 19.24
N THR A 56 11.99 -9.78 20.08
CA THR A 56 11.07 -10.64 20.84
C THR A 56 9.97 -11.18 19.93
N PRO A 57 9.50 -12.43 20.14
CA PRO A 57 8.35 -12.95 19.42
C PRO A 57 7.10 -12.12 19.71
N ASN A 58 6.35 -11.74 18.67
CA ASN A 58 5.01 -11.20 18.87
C ASN A 58 4.11 -12.31 19.48
N LYS A 59 3.20 -11.96 20.41
CA LYS A 59 2.35 -12.93 21.15
C LYS A 59 1.46 -13.78 20.22
N THR A 60 1.22 -13.30 19.00
CA THR A 60 0.69 -14.07 17.85
C THR A 60 1.87 -14.42 16.94
N ALA A 61 2.47 -15.59 17.14
CA ALA A 61 3.82 -15.91 16.65
C ALA A 61 3.94 -16.18 15.14
N TRP A 62 2.82 -16.39 14.43
CA TRP A 62 2.83 -16.81 13.03
C TRP A 62 1.74 -16.12 12.22
N ILE A 63 2.14 -15.51 11.11
CA ILE A 63 1.23 -15.13 10.03
C ILE A 63 1.02 -16.36 9.15
N THR A 64 -0.24 -16.71 8.94
CA THR A 64 -0.62 -17.93 8.22
C THR A 64 -1.50 -17.67 7.00
N HIS A 65 -2.02 -16.46 6.86
CA HIS A 65 -2.97 -16.11 5.80
C HIS A 65 -2.66 -14.73 5.22
N LEU A 66 -3.11 -14.54 3.98
CA LEU A 66 -3.14 -13.26 3.29
C LEU A 66 -4.52 -13.01 2.67
N VAL A 67 -4.79 -11.76 2.33
CA VAL A 67 -5.92 -11.35 1.50
C VAL A 67 -5.41 -10.50 0.34
N ILE A 68 -6.10 -10.57 -0.81
CA ILE A 68 -5.93 -9.61 -1.90
C ILE A 68 -7.10 -8.63 -1.79
N ALA A 69 -6.80 -7.34 -1.69
CA ALA A 69 -7.81 -6.32 -1.53
C ALA A 69 -7.65 -5.20 -2.56
N SER A 70 -8.78 -4.72 -3.08
CA SER A 70 -8.82 -3.51 -3.91
C SER A 70 -9.47 -2.38 -3.13
N TYR A 71 -8.82 -1.22 -3.14
CA TYR A 71 -9.22 -0.05 -2.35
C TYR A 71 -8.77 1.23 -3.05
N HIS A 72 -9.27 2.37 -2.61
CA HIS A 72 -8.87 3.68 -3.11
C HIS A 72 -8.07 4.42 -2.05
N ILE A 73 -7.06 5.16 -2.49
CA ILE A 73 -6.45 6.25 -1.72
C ILE A 73 -6.62 7.51 -2.55
N GLY A 74 -7.40 8.46 -2.02
CA GLY A 74 -7.91 9.57 -2.81
C GLY A 74 -8.66 9.05 -4.03
N GLN A 75 -8.27 9.49 -5.23
CA GLN A 75 -8.89 9.05 -6.49
C GLN A 75 -8.26 7.79 -7.10
N LYS A 76 -7.14 7.30 -6.55
CA LYS A 76 -6.40 6.18 -7.15
C LYS A 76 -6.91 4.85 -6.62
N ARG A 77 -7.42 4.00 -7.52
CA ARG A 77 -7.67 2.59 -7.21
C ARG A 77 -6.36 1.79 -7.17
N ILE A 78 -6.21 0.99 -6.13
CA ILE A 78 -5.08 0.12 -5.86
C ILE A 78 -5.57 -1.32 -5.66
N MET A 79 -4.69 -2.27 -5.92
CA MET A 79 -4.83 -3.66 -5.52
C MET A 79 -3.52 -4.14 -4.88
N ASP A 80 -3.63 -4.73 -3.69
CA ASP A 80 -2.49 -5.24 -2.93
C ASP A 80 -2.84 -6.51 -2.16
N GLU A 81 -1.80 -7.31 -1.94
CA GLU A 81 -1.79 -8.36 -0.92
C GLU A 81 -1.51 -7.77 0.47
N PHE A 82 -2.25 -8.23 1.46
CA PHE A 82 -2.07 -7.94 2.88
C PHE A 82 -1.93 -9.23 3.67
N LEU A 83 -0.93 -9.28 4.55
CA LEU A 83 -0.74 -10.36 5.52
C LEU A 83 -1.70 -10.16 6.70
N LEU A 84 -2.37 -11.23 7.13
CA LEU A 84 -3.29 -11.15 8.27
C LEU A 84 -2.54 -11.32 9.59
N SER A 85 -2.69 -10.36 10.49
CA SER A 85 -1.99 -10.31 11.77
C SER A 85 -2.83 -9.64 12.86
N GLY A 86 -2.49 -9.88 14.13
CA GLY A 86 -3.06 -9.13 15.25
C GLY A 86 -2.40 -7.76 15.36
N LEU A 87 -3.12 -6.70 14.98
CA LEU A 87 -2.59 -5.33 14.84
C LEU A 87 -2.93 -4.41 16.03
N GLY A 88 -3.53 -4.96 17.09
CA GLY A 88 -3.97 -4.18 18.25
C GLY A 88 -5.09 -3.22 17.88
N ARG A 89 -4.81 -1.91 17.88
CA ARG A 89 -5.79 -0.86 17.58
C ARG A 89 -5.85 -0.45 16.11
N GLU A 90 -4.87 -0.88 15.32
CA GLU A 90 -4.77 -0.51 13.91
C GLU A 90 -5.48 -1.57 13.08
N GLU A 91 -6.17 -1.16 12.01
CA GLU A 91 -6.85 -2.11 11.12
C GLU A 91 -6.00 -2.47 9.90
N ILE A 92 -5.18 -1.51 9.44
CA ILE A 92 -4.27 -1.66 8.31
C ILE A 92 -2.94 -0.98 8.67
N ILE A 93 -1.83 -1.68 8.39
CA ILE A 93 -0.48 -1.11 8.42
C ILE A 93 0.12 -1.22 7.01
N LEU A 94 0.53 -0.07 6.47
CA LEU A 94 1.22 0.07 5.20
C LEU A 94 2.72 0.24 5.48
N GLY A 95 3.42 -0.90 5.43
CA GLY A 95 4.85 -0.95 5.69
C GLY A 95 5.73 -0.51 4.54
N LEU A 96 7.03 -0.75 4.71
CA LEU A 96 8.08 -0.39 3.76
C LEU A 96 7.84 -0.90 2.33
N PRO A 97 7.35 -2.15 2.10
CA PRO A 97 7.07 -2.61 0.74
C PRO A 97 6.01 -1.77 0.01
N TRP A 98 5.00 -1.28 0.73
CA TRP A 98 3.98 -0.41 0.16
C TRP A 98 4.55 0.97 -0.19
N LEU A 99 5.36 1.52 0.71
CA LEU A 99 6.01 2.82 0.53
C LEU A 99 6.95 2.81 -0.68
N TRP A 100 7.74 1.76 -0.86
CA TRP A 100 8.60 1.60 -2.03
C TRP A 100 7.82 1.43 -3.32
N LYS A 101 6.76 0.60 -3.30
CA LYS A 101 5.94 0.33 -4.49
C LYS A 101 5.30 1.59 -5.06
N TYR A 102 4.77 2.45 -4.20
CA TYR A 102 4.01 3.63 -4.63
C TYR A 102 4.81 4.93 -4.64
N ASN A 103 5.89 5.01 -3.84
CA ASN A 103 6.80 6.16 -3.75
C ASN A 103 6.05 7.51 -3.78
N LEU A 104 5.05 7.65 -2.92
CA LEU A 104 4.15 8.79 -2.93
C LEU A 104 4.88 10.09 -2.60
N LEU A 105 4.31 11.20 -3.07
CA LEU A 105 4.64 12.51 -2.52
C LEU A 105 3.91 12.63 -1.19
N VAL A 106 4.64 12.95 -0.13
CA VAL A 106 4.09 13.16 1.21
C VAL A 106 4.44 14.58 1.63
N ASP A 107 3.42 15.37 1.89
CA ASP A 107 3.59 16.62 2.62
C ASP A 107 3.53 16.29 4.11
N TRP A 108 4.68 16.35 4.77
CA TRP A 108 4.81 16.01 6.19
C TRP A 108 4.20 17.05 7.12
N ILE A 109 3.96 18.27 6.65
CA ILE A 109 3.34 19.34 7.45
C ILE A 109 1.82 19.17 7.43
N SER A 110 1.21 19.00 6.25
CA SER A 110 -0.25 18.81 6.12
C SER A 110 -0.70 17.36 6.37
N GLY A 111 0.20 16.39 6.18
CA GLY A 111 -0.10 14.95 6.21
C GLY A 111 -0.74 14.43 4.92
N GLU A 112 -0.77 15.23 3.85
CA GLU A 112 -1.34 14.80 2.57
C GLU A 112 -0.41 13.83 1.82
N VAL A 113 -1.02 12.87 1.13
CA VAL A 113 -0.31 11.93 0.26
C VAL A 113 -0.86 11.99 -1.16
N MET A 114 0.04 12.05 -2.13
CA MET A 114 -0.31 12.12 -3.54
C MET A 114 0.47 11.08 -4.35
N PHE A 115 -0.21 10.47 -5.32
CA PHE A 115 0.46 9.65 -6.31
C PHE A 115 1.27 10.53 -7.25
N ARG A 116 2.49 10.10 -7.56
CA ARG A 116 3.30 10.80 -8.57
C ARG A 116 2.56 10.75 -9.91
N PRO A 117 2.49 11.87 -10.65
CA PRO A 117 1.96 11.86 -11.99
C PRO A 117 2.79 10.91 -12.85
N GLN A 118 2.13 10.16 -13.73
CA GLN A 118 2.80 9.32 -14.70
C GLN A 118 3.54 10.24 -15.68
N ARG A 119 4.87 10.30 -15.58
CA ARG A 119 5.69 10.97 -16.59
C ARG A 119 5.72 10.08 -17.82
N TYR A 120 4.91 10.42 -18.81
CA TYR A 120 5.07 9.85 -20.15
C TYR A 120 6.38 10.44 -20.71
N ILE A 121 7.38 9.59 -20.91
CA ILE A 121 8.50 9.95 -21.77
C ILE A 121 7.96 9.82 -23.19
N THR A 122 7.69 10.94 -23.84
CA THR A 122 7.56 10.94 -25.30
C THR A 122 8.96 10.64 -25.83
N ILE A 123 9.20 9.39 -26.24
CA ILE A 123 10.40 9.07 -27.02
C ILE A 123 10.21 9.79 -28.35
N PRO A 124 11.02 10.80 -28.70
CA PRO A 124 10.91 11.45 -30.00
C PRO A 124 11.07 10.35 -31.06
N ARG A 125 10.06 10.18 -31.91
CA ARG A 125 10.23 9.38 -33.12
C ARG A 125 11.07 10.23 -34.05
N PHE A 126 12.39 10.02 -34.02
CA PHE A 126 13.29 10.63 -34.98
C PHE A 126 12.96 10.09 -36.38
N THR A 127 12.45 10.96 -37.24
CA THR A 127 12.31 10.70 -38.67
C THR A 127 13.64 10.87 -39.41
N SER A 128 14.57 11.61 -38.83
CA SER A 128 15.91 11.87 -39.37
C SER A 128 16.91 12.18 -38.24
N ILE A 129 18.21 11.91 -38.48
CA ILE A 129 19.32 12.15 -37.56
C ILE A 129 19.51 13.65 -37.21
N LEU A 130 18.86 14.56 -37.95
CA LEU A 130 19.03 16.01 -37.81
C LEU A 130 17.91 16.70 -37.03
N ASP A 131 16.89 15.99 -36.56
CA ASP A 131 15.72 16.57 -35.89
C ASP A 131 15.93 16.67 -34.36
N TRP A 132 17.10 17.14 -33.92
CA TRP A 132 17.38 17.38 -32.50
C TRP A 132 16.80 18.74 -32.08
N GLU A 133 15.56 18.75 -31.63
CA GLU A 133 15.11 19.76 -30.68
C GLU A 133 15.27 19.18 -29.27
N ALA A 134 16.01 19.89 -28.42
CA ALA A 134 16.15 19.50 -27.03
C ALA A 134 14.76 19.36 -26.41
N PRO A 135 14.46 18.27 -25.69
CA PRO A 135 13.19 18.17 -24.97
C PRO A 135 13.10 19.38 -24.05
N GLU A 136 12.03 20.17 -24.19
CA GLU A 136 11.74 21.22 -23.21
C GLU A 136 11.74 20.58 -21.82
N GLU A 137 12.53 21.15 -20.90
CA GLU A 137 12.52 20.73 -19.50
C GLU A 137 11.13 21.01 -18.93
N LEU A 138 10.27 19.98 -18.95
CA LEU A 138 9.02 19.98 -18.21
C LEU A 138 9.34 19.71 -16.74
N ILE A 139 9.40 20.79 -15.96
CA ILE A 139 9.59 20.83 -14.49
C ILE A 139 8.53 19.96 -13.80
#